data_AF-A0A9P1C989-F1
#
_entry.id   AF-A0A9P1C989-F1
#
_cell.length_a   1.000
_cell.length_b   1.000
_cell.length_c   1.000
_cell.angle_alpha   90.00
_cell.angle_beta   90.00
_cell.angle_gamma   90.00
#
_symmetry.space_group_name_H-M   'P 1'
#
loop_
_entity.id
_entity.type
_entity.pdbx_description
1 polymer ?
#
loop_
_entity_poly.entity_id
_entity_poly.type
_entity_poly.pdbx_seq_one_letter_code
_entity_poly.pdbx_strand_id
1 'polypeptide(L)'
;MLSYGVCQLQCNDSVQAANHSTLVFTNYSEISNKEACSIPDTAERGITREQLVKVVRFISKMADRCCETFGEDHGTKLKFEDFNLYHADYWLIKPATQGYQDKGCSLVEVMAVEAQRPHWFVSHAWIEPICKFLACLEQHALVRELLSSTSYWVCAYANNQHCVEEDITSNPRSTSFYRAMQMSQGVLLVLDSAGTPFKRIWCCFEESIAATLSWKGQIA
;
A
#
# COMPACT_ATOMS: atom_id res chain seq x y z
N MET A 1 7.33 36.65 -0.27
CA MET A 1 6.30 35.75 0.28
C MET A 1 6.88 34.35 0.25
N LEU A 2 7.17 33.81 1.42
CA LEU A 2 7.89 32.55 1.61
C LEU A 2 6.99 31.37 1.23
N SER A 3 7.39 30.60 0.22
CA SER A 3 6.77 29.31 -0.10
C SER A 3 7.16 28.31 0.99
N TYR A 4 6.27 28.07 1.94
CA TYR A 4 6.36 26.91 2.84
C TYR A 4 6.00 25.65 2.04
N GLY A 5 6.92 25.22 1.17
CA GLY A 5 6.82 23.95 0.47
C GLY A 5 7.32 22.84 1.38
N VAL A 6 6.44 21.90 1.74
CA VAL A 6 6.83 20.64 2.37
C VAL A 6 7.69 19.89 1.35
N CYS A 7 8.96 19.67 1.66
CA CYS A 7 9.91 19.06 0.76
C CYS A 7 9.89 17.54 0.94
N GLN A 8 9.55 16.82 -0.14
CA GLN A 8 9.60 15.36 -0.21
C GLN A 8 11.07 14.91 -0.22
N LEU A 9 11.48 14.09 0.76
CA LEU A 9 12.86 13.60 0.84
C LEU A 9 13.07 12.43 -0.14
N GLN A 10 14.03 12.56 -1.07
CA GLN A 10 14.49 11.43 -1.88
C GLN A 10 15.45 10.53 -1.11
N CYS A 11 15.68 9.31 -1.63
CA CYS A 11 16.51 8.27 -1.03
C CYS A 11 17.95 8.71 -0.69
N ASN A 12 18.45 9.80 -1.27
CA ASN A 12 19.80 10.34 -1.05
C ASN A 12 19.85 11.86 -0.74
N ASP A 13 18.70 12.51 -0.49
CA ASP A 13 18.68 13.98 -0.34
C ASP A 13 19.18 14.44 1.03
N SER A 14 20.12 15.38 1.01
CA SER A 14 20.54 16.19 2.16
C SER A 14 19.93 17.59 2.03
N VAL A 15 18.76 17.86 2.62
CA VAL A 15 18.12 19.19 2.50
C VAL A 15 18.40 20.03 3.74
N GLN A 16 19.21 21.08 3.59
CA GLN A 16 19.25 22.19 4.54
C GLN A 16 17.91 22.93 4.50
N ALA A 17 17.00 22.57 5.40
CA ALA A 17 15.81 23.37 5.65
C ALA A 17 16.24 24.73 6.24
N ALA A 18 15.85 25.81 5.58
CA ALA A 18 16.08 27.15 6.06
C ALA A 18 15.47 27.31 7.47
N ASN A 19 16.35 27.58 8.42
CA ASN A 19 16.14 27.94 9.83
C ASN A 19 15.69 26.83 10.80
N HIS A 20 16.69 26.37 11.55
CA HIS A 20 16.65 25.64 12.82
C HIS A 20 16.23 24.16 12.83
N SER A 21 17.28 23.32 12.78
CA SER A 21 17.48 22.06 13.51
C SER A 21 16.52 20.90 13.25
N THR A 22 16.85 20.06 12.27
CA THR A 22 17.24 18.63 12.39
C THR A 22 17.05 17.96 11.03
N LEU A 23 18.15 17.62 10.33
CA LEU A 23 18.11 16.79 9.14
C LEU A 23 17.66 15.38 9.54
N VAL A 24 16.47 14.96 9.11
CA VAL A 24 15.96 13.62 9.39
C VAL A 24 16.13 12.76 8.14
N PHE A 25 17.14 11.89 8.16
CA PHE A 25 17.27 10.85 7.16
C PHE A 25 16.30 9.71 7.48
N THR A 26 15.38 9.41 6.56
CA THR A 26 14.56 8.19 6.63
C THR A 26 15.30 7.10 5.87
N ASN A 27 15.75 6.06 6.58
CA ASN A 27 16.49 4.96 5.97
C ASN A 27 15.52 3.88 5.44
N TYR A 28 15.12 4.00 4.16
CA TYR A 28 14.21 3.04 3.53
C TYR A 28 14.79 1.63 3.34
N SER A 29 16.11 1.44 3.50
CA SER A 29 16.72 0.10 3.45
C SER A 29 16.27 -0.83 4.60
N GLU A 30 15.60 -0.32 5.64
CA GLU A 30 14.96 -1.16 6.67
C GLU A 30 13.78 -1.98 6.12
N ILE A 31 13.17 -1.53 5.03
CA ILE A 31 12.00 -2.17 4.42
C ILE A 31 12.25 -2.68 3.01
N SER A 32 13.30 -2.22 2.32
CA SER A 32 13.62 -2.64 0.95
C SER A 32 14.84 -3.58 0.87
N ASN A 33 14.85 -4.42 -0.16
CA ASN A 33 16.00 -5.18 -0.59
C ASN A 33 17.00 -4.27 -1.31
N LYS A 34 18.28 -4.68 -1.36
CA LYS A 34 19.34 -3.93 -2.07
C LYS A 34 19.00 -3.70 -3.54
N GLU A 35 18.38 -4.68 -4.16
CA GLU A 35 17.87 -4.64 -5.53
C GLU A 35 16.39 -5.01 -5.51
N ALA A 36 15.58 -4.32 -6.30
CA ALA A 36 14.17 -4.68 -6.46
C ALA A 36 14.05 -5.96 -7.30
N CYS A 37 13.18 -6.86 -6.87
CA CYS A 37 12.75 -7.98 -7.69
C CYS A 37 11.79 -7.47 -8.76
N SER A 38 12.13 -7.65 -10.04
CA SER A 38 11.22 -7.31 -11.14
C SER A 38 10.09 -8.32 -11.19
N ILE A 39 8.86 -7.86 -10.95
CA ILE A 39 7.64 -8.68 -11.04
C ILE A 39 6.77 -8.07 -12.14
N PRO A 40 6.90 -8.53 -13.40
CA PRO A 40 6.25 -7.87 -14.54
C PRO A 40 4.72 -7.83 -14.45
N ASP A 41 4.11 -8.88 -13.90
CA ASP A 41 2.66 -8.93 -13.73
C ASP A 41 2.25 -8.31 -12.40
N THR A 42 1.65 -7.12 -12.45
CA THR A 42 1.10 -6.44 -11.27
C THR A 42 0.11 -7.32 -10.49
N ALA A 43 -0.57 -8.26 -11.16
CA ALA A 43 -1.48 -9.19 -10.49
C ALA A 43 -0.76 -10.20 -9.56
N GLU A 44 0.55 -10.41 -9.73
CA GLU A 44 1.38 -11.30 -8.92
C GLU A 44 2.19 -10.56 -7.85
N ARG A 45 1.87 -9.29 -7.60
CA ARG A 45 2.53 -8.47 -6.58
C ARG A 45 1.75 -8.52 -5.25
N GLY A 46 1.59 -9.71 -4.70
CA GLY A 46 0.96 -9.91 -3.39
C GLY A 46 1.94 -9.63 -2.23
N ILE A 47 1.51 -8.86 -1.23
CA ILE A 47 2.29 -8.60 -0.01
C ILE A 47 2.00 -9.67 1.05
N THR A 48 3.02 -10.21 1.72
CA THR A 48 2.83 -11.16 2.84
C THR A 48 2.55 -10.42 4.15
N ARG A 49 2.03 -11.16 5.13
CA ARG A 49 1.85 -10.63 6.50
C ARG A 49 3.16 -10.12 7.10
N GLU A 50 4.24 -10.86 6.93
CA GLU A 50 5.55 -10.47 7.45
C GLU A 50 6.05 -9.16 6.83
N GLN A 51 5.86 -8.97 5.52
CA GLN A 51 6.16 -7.72 4.82
C GLN A 51 5.28 -6.59 5.33
N LEU A 52 3.97 -6.80 5.46
CA LEU A 52 3.05 -5.79 5.97
C LEU A 52 3.38 -5.36 7.42
N VAL A 53 3.69 -6.32 8.30
CA VAL A 53 4.15 -6.01 9.67
C VAL A 53 5.44 -5.18 9.67
N LYS A 54 6.38 -5.45 8.76
CA LYS A 54 7.60 -4.62 8.59
C LYS A 54 7.23 -3.19 8.19
N VAL A 55 6.30 -3.02 7.23
CA VAL A 55 5.80 -1.71 6.81
C VAL A 55 5.19 -0.95 7.98
N VAL A 56 4.24 -1.56 8.71
CA VAL A 56 3.56 -0.88 9.83
C VAL A 56 4.53 -0.54 10.95
N ARG A 57 5.49 -1.41 11.26
CA ARG A 57 6.56 -1.15 12.24
C ARG A 57 7.47 0.00 11.80
N PHE A 58 7.75 0.11 10.51
CA PHE A 58 8.54 1.24 9.99
C PHE A 58 7.76 2.54 10.13
N ILE A 59 6.49 2.54 9.71
CA ILE A 59 5.58 3.68 9.84
C ILE A 59 5.49 4.14 11.31
N SER A 60 5.35 3.22 12.26
CA SER A 60 5.26 3.59 13.68
C SER A 60 6.50 4.32 14.21
N LYS A 61 7.69 4.08 13.64
CA LYS A 61 8.92 4.80 14.01
C LYS A 61 8.99 6.20 13.39
N MET A 62 8.35 6.42 12.24
CA MET A 62 8.45 7.68 11.49
C MET A 62 7.23 8.59 11.61
N ALA A 63 6.06 8.07 12.00
CA ALA A 63 4.80 8.81 12.02
C ALA A 63 4.89 10.13 12.81
N ASP A 64 5.59 10.14 13.94
CA ASP A 64 5.81 11.33 14.77
C ASP A 64 6.55 12.49 14.08
N ARG A 65 7.19 12.20 12.94
CA ARG A 65 7.96 13.14 12.12
C ARG A 65 7.22 13.53 10.84
N CYS A 66 6.09 12.88 10.56
CA CYS A 66 5.26 13.15 9.41
C CYS A 66 4.23 14.23 9.73
N CYS A 67 3.73 14.86 8.67
CA CYS A 67 2.60 15.78 8.74
C CYS A 67 1.55 15.42 7.71
N GLU A 68 0.35 15.99 7.86
CA GLU A 68 -0.71 15.82 6.88
C GLU A 68 -0.35 16.39 5.53
N THR A 69 -0.69 15.64 4.49
CA THR A 69 -0.30 15.90 3.11
C THR A 69 -1.47 16.35 2.25
N PHE A 70 -2.68 16.41 2.82
CA PHE A 70 -3.90 16.85 2.14
C PHE A 70 -4.92 17.40 3.14
N GLY A 71 -5.97 18.03 2.62
CA GLY A 71 -7.08 18.55 3.41
C GLY A 71 -6.77 19.84 4.17
N GLU A 72 -7.70 20.23 5.06
CA GLU A 72 -7.60 21.46 5.87
C GLU A 72 -6.47 21.38 6.90
N ASP A 73 -6.11 20.17 7.31
CA ASP A 73 -5.08 19.89 8.30
C ASP A 73 -3.66 19.82 7.70
N HIS A 74 -3.49 20.16 6.42
CA HIS A 74 -2.19 20.08 5.73
C HIS A 74 -1.06 20.75 6.53
N GLY A 75 0.04 20.00 6.76
CA GLY A 75 1.20 20.44 7.52
C GLY A 75 1.09 20.27 9.04
N THR A 76 -0.07 19.87 9.57
CA THR A 76 -0.21 19.51 10.98
C THR A 76 0.46 18.16 11.27
N LYS A 77 0.92 17.97 12.51
CA LYS A 77 1.62 16.73 12.90
C LYS A 77 0.69 15.52 12.84
N LEU A 78 1.14 14.46 12.19
CA LEU A 78 0.40 13.20 12.08
C LEU A 78 0.64 12.30 13.28
N LYS A 79 -0.41 11.63 13.75
CA LYS A 79 -0.33 10.57 14.75
C LYS A 79 -0.32 9.20 14.08
N PHE A 80 0.33 8.22 14.71
CA PHE A 80 0.38 6.86 14.17
C PHE A 80 -1.01 6.23 14.04
N GLU A 81 -1.91 6.53 14.98
CA GLU A 81 -3.27 6.01 15.03
C GLU A 81 -4.15 6.52 13.89
N ASP A 82 -3.78 7.65 13.29
CA ASP A 82 -4.48 8.29 12.17
C ASP A 82 -3.74 8.06 10.83
N PHE A 83 -2.59 7.40 10.86
CA PHE A 83 -1.75 7.17 9.69
C PHE A 83 -2.42 6.15 8.74
N ASN A 84 -2.83 6.62 7.57
CA ASN A 84 -3.58 5.84 6.58
C ASN A 84 -2.76 5.62 5.29
N LEU A 85 -3.33 5.00 4.26
CA LEU A 85 -2.60 4.68 3.04
C LEU A 85 -2.28 5.87 2.14
N TYR A 86 -3.01 6.98 2.23
CA TYR A 86 -2.60 8.21 1.55
C TYR A 86 -1.30 8.75 2.15
N HIS A 87 -1.18 8.68 3.48
CA HIS A 87 0.05 9.05 4.17
C HIS A 87 1.18 8.09 3.84
N ALA A 88 0.90 6.78 3.77
CA ALA A 88 1.91 5.79 3.39
C ALA A 88 2.36 5.97 1.94
N ASP A 89 1.46 6.27 1.01
CA ASP A 89 1.83 6.54 -0.38
C ASP A 89 2.84 7.69 -0.47
N TYR A 90 2.54 8.81 0.20
CA TYR A 90 3.36 10.02 0.16
C TYR A 90 4.68 9.87 0.93
N TRP A 91 4.62 9.41 2.18
CA TRP A 91 5.77 9.41 3.09
C TRP A 91 6.63 8.15 3.00
N LEU A 92 6.11 7.05 2.47
CA LEU A 92 6.80 5.77 2.46
C LEU A 92 6.94 5.17 1.06
N ILE A 93 5.84 4.85 0.39
CA ILE A 93 5.83 4.04 -0.82
C ILE A 93 6.58 4.75 -1.93
N LYS A 94 6.14 5.96 -2.32
CA LYS A 94 6.79 6.72 -3.38
C LYS A 94 8.28 6.99 -3.08
N PRO A 95 8.66 7.54 -1.92
CA PRO A 95 10.08 7.75 -1.61
C PRO A 95 10.92 6.47 -1.61
N ALA A 96 10.40 5.37 -1.04
CA ALA A 96 11.13 4.11 -0.94
C ALA A 96 11.30 3.41 -2.29
N THR A 97 10.42 3.66 -3.26
CA THR A 97 10.44 2.95 -4.55
C THR A 97 10.91 3.82 -5.73
N GLN A 98 11.11 5.13 -5.52
CA GLN A 98 11.52 6.07 -6.58
C GLN A 98 12.89 5.74 -7.20
N GLY A 99 13.84 5.27 -6.38
CA GLY A 99 15.23 5.04 -6.80
C GLY A 99 15.47 3.74 -7.58
N TYR A 100 14.42 2.98 -7.86
CA TYR A 100 14.49 1.69 -8.55
C TYR A 100 13.95 1.84 -9.97
N GLN A 101 14.71 1.38 -10.97
CA GLN A 101 14.35 1.49 -12.39
C GLN A 101 14.11 2.95 -12.85
N ASP A 102 13.83 3.17 -14.13
CA ASP A 102 13.68 4.54 -14.66
C ASP A 102 12.39 5.24 -14.20
N LYS A 103 11.33 4.47 -13.89
CA LYS A 103 10.00 4.98 -13.51
C LYS A 103 9.64 4.74 -12.04
N GLY A 104 10.56 4.25 -11.20
CA GLY A 104 10.19 3.67 -9.91
C GLY A 104 9.52 2.30 -10.07
N CYS A 105 9.20 1.65 -8.94
CA CYS A 105 8.46 0.38 -8.91
C CYS A 105 7.43 0.33 -7.77
N SER A 106 6.73 -0.80 -7.64
CA SER A 106 5.81 -1.04 -6.52
C SER A 106 6.55 -1.33 -5.21
N LEU A 107 5.86 -1.19 -4.07
CA LEU A 107 6.46 -1.54 -2.78
C LEU A 107 6.76 -3.04 -2.71
N VAL A 108 5.88 -3.88 -3.25
CA VAL A 108 6.11 -5.34 -3.24
C VAL A 108 7.39 -5.69 -3.99
N GLU A 109 7.68 -5.08 -5.14
CA GLU A 109 8.92 -5.34 -5.89
C GLU A 109 10.19 -5.01 -5.09
N VAL A 110 10.17 -3.99 -4.23
CA VAL A 110 11.33 -3.70 -3.36
C VAL A 110 11.41 -4.62 -2.14
N MET A 111 10.32 -5.26 -1.72
CA MET A 111 10.28 -6.14 -0.53
C MET A 111 10.38 -7.63 -0.87
N ALA A 112 9.99 -8.01 -2.09
CA ALA A 112 9.92 -9.38 -2.57
C ALA A 112 11.27 -9.87 -3.09
N VAL A 113 11.44 -11.19 -3.13
CA VAL A 113 12.57 -11.85 -3.81
C VAL A 113 12.14 -12.55 -5.10
N GLU A 114 10.85 -12.81 -5.27
CA GLU A 114 10.22 -13.43 -6.43
C GLU A 114 8.76 -12.98 -6.57
N ALA A 115 8.08 -13.38 -7.65
CA ALA A 115 6.66 -13.13 -7.82
C ALA A 115 5.83 -13.76 -6.69
N GLN A 116 4.88 -13.01 -6.14
CA GLN A 116 4.08 -13.42 -4.98
C GLN A 116 2.60 -13.47 -5.37
N ARG A 117 2.18 -14.55 -6.03
CA ARG A 117 0.76 -14.74 -6.42
C ARG A 117 -0.15 -14.52 -5.20
N PRO A 118 -1.18 -13.65 -5.29
CA PRO A 118 -2.05 -13.37 -4.15
C PRO A 118 -2.98 -14.55 -3.85
N HIS A 119 -3.14 -14.85 -2.56
CA HIS A 119 -4.13 -15.79 -2.06
C HIS A 119 -5.45 -15.10 -1.77
N TRP A 120 -5.41 -13.82 -1.39
CA TRP A 120 -6.58 -13.03 -1.05
C TRP A 120 -6.46 -11.66 -1.70
N PHE A 121 -7.53 -11.21 -2.34
CA PHE A 121 -7.63 -9.84 -2.80
C PHE A 121 -8.25 -8.99 -1.68
N VAL A 122 -7.70 -7.80 -1.42
CA VAL A 122 -8.19 -6.93 -0.34
C VAL A 122 -8.89 -5.71 -0.93
N SER A 123 -10.20 -5.62 -0.70
CA SER A 123 -10.99 -4.43 -1.01
C SER A 123 -11.08 -3.55 0.24
N HIS A 124 -10.67 -2.28 0.13
CA HIS A 124 -10.65 -1.36 1.26
C HIS A 124 -10.55 0.11 0.85
N ALA A 125 -10.92 1.00 1.78
CA ALA A 125 -10.71 2.43 1.63
C ALA A 125 -9.34 2.84 2.20
N TRP A 126 -8.59 3.65 1.44
CA TRP A 126 -7.26 4.13 1.87
C TRP A 126 -7.26 5.04 3.09
N ILE A 127 -8.43 5.57 3.47
CA ILE A 127 -8.59 6.44 4.65
C ILE A 127 -8.54 5.66 5.97
N GLU A 128 -8.77 4.34 5.93
CA GLU A 128 -8.71 3.52 7.14
C GLU A 128 -7.29 3.53 7.72
N PRO A 129 -7.11 3.76 9.03
CA PRO A 129 -5.80 3.71 9.65
C PRO A 129 -5.10 2.37 9.43
N ILE A 130 -3.81 2.43 9.08
CA ILE A 130 -3.02 1.24 8.71
C ILE A 130 -2.91 0.25 9.86
N CYS A 131 -2.88 0.73 11.11
CA CYS A 131 -2.86 -0.14 12.28
C CYS A 131 -4.13 -1.00 12.40
N LYS A 132 -5.30 -0.43 12.10
CA LYS A 132 -6.58 -1.14 12.10
C LYS A 132 -6.71 -2.05 10.88
N PHE A 133 -6.28 -1.58 9.71
CA PHE A 133 -6.18 -2.40 8.50
C PHE A 133 -5.36 -3.68 8.75
N LEU A 134 -4.16 -3.56 9.33
CA LEU A 134 -3.33 -4.72 9.68
C LEU A 134 -4.05 -5.63 10.68
N ALA A 135 -4.70 -5.08 11.71
CA ALA A 135 -5.46 -5.87 12.68
C ALA A 135 -6.56 -6.71 12.02
N CYS A 136 -7.26 -6.16 11.02
CA CYS A 136 -8.25 -6.90 10.23
C CYS A 136 -7.62 -8.07 9.45
N LEU A 137 -6.48 -7.85 8.81
CA LEU A 137 -5.77 -8.90 8.05
C LEU A 137 -5.21 -10.00 8.98
N GLU A 138 -4.72 -9.62 10.15
CA GLU A 138 -4.27 -10.56 11.19
C GLU A 138 -5.42 -11.40 11.72
N GLN A 139 -6.57 -10.78 12.01
CA GLN A 139 -7.77 -11.50 12.44
C GLN A 139 -8.29 -12.45 11.35
N HIS A 140 -8.28 -12.01 10.09
CA HIS A 140 -8.65 -12.85 8.96
C HIS A 140 -7.73 -14.07 8.86
N ALA A 141 -6.41 -13.87 8.95
CA ALA A 141 -5.44 -14.96 8.91
C ALA A 141 -5.61 -15.95 10.07
N LEU A 142 -5.92 -15.46 11.27
CA LEU A 142 -6.18 -16.28 12.44
C LEU A 142 -7.42 -17.17 12.24
N VAL A 143 -8.56 -16.57 11.84
CA VAL A 143 -9.84 -17.28 11.69
C VAL A 143 -9.81 -18.29 10.55
N ARG A 144 -9.03 -18.01 9.51
CA ARG A 144 -8.89 -18.87 8.32
C ARG A 144 -7.69 -19.82 8.40
N GLU A 145 -6.96 -19.83 9.52
CA GLU A 145 -5.78 -20.66 9.76
C GLU A 145 -4.73 -20.55 8.62
N LEU A 146 -4.50 -19.33 8.14
CA LEU A 146 -3.66 -19.07 6.98
C LEU A 146 -2.17 -19.16 7.33
N LEU A 147 -1.41 -19.76 6.41
CA LEU A 147 0.06 -19.85 6.50
C LEU A 147 0.71 -18.46 6.49
N SER A 148 1.90 -18.32 7.09
CA SER A 148 2.65 -17.05 7.06
C SER A 148 3.06 -16.62 5.65
N SER A 149 3.23 -17.58 4.75
CA SER A 149 3.50 -17.37 3.32
C SER A 149 2.28 -16.85 2.54
N THR A 150 1.10 -16.77 3.17
CA THR A 150 -0.10 -16.23 2.54
C THR A 150 0.11 -14.77 2.19
N SER A 151 -0.13 -14.46 0.92
CA SER A 151 0.00 -13.14 0.32
C SER A 151 -1.38 -12.52 0.06
N TYR A 152 -1.45 -11.22 0.25
CA TYR A 152 -2.62 -10.37 0.01
C TYR A 152 -2.33 -9.43 -1.14
N TRP A 153 -3.24 -9.32 -2.09
CA TRP A 153 -3.17 -8.25 -3.09
C TRP A 153 -3.80 -6.99 -2.50
N VAL A 154 -3.00 -5.94 -2.32
CA VAL A 154 -3.42 -4.65 -1.75
C VAL A 154 -2.98 -3.55 -2.70
N CYS A 155 -3.93 -2.79 -3.22
CA CYS A 155 -3.70 -1.86 -4.34
C CYS A 155 -2.57 -0.85 -4.10
N ALA A 156 -2.42 -0.30 -2.89
CA ALA A 156 -1.35 0.65 -2.58
C ALA A 156 0.05 0.02 -2.70
N TYR A 157 0.22 -1.24 -2.30
CA TYR A 157 1.52 -1.90 -2.26
C TYR A 157 1.87 -2.62 -3.57
N ALA A 158 0.87 -3.12 -4.29
CA ALA A 158 1.04 -3.88 -5.52
C ALA A 158 1.25 -2.99 -6.75
N ASN A 159 0.51 -1.89 -6.86
CA ASN A 159 0.66 -0.99 -8.02
C ASN A 159 1.94 -0.17 -7.91
N ASN A 160 2.49 0.19 -9.07
CA ASN A 160 3.51 1.23 -9.12
C ASN A 160 2.84 2.60 -8.93
N GLN A 161 2.99 3.19 -7.74
CA GLN A 161 2.35 4.46 -7.39
C GLN A 161 2.92 5.67 -8.15
N HIS A 162 4.02 5.50 -8.86
CA HIS A 162 4.61 6.53 -9.74
C HIS A 162 3.87 6.65 -11.08
N CYS A 163 3.18 5.60 -11.52
CA CYS A 163 2.53 5.54 -12.82
C CYS A 163 1.22 4.73 -12.80
N VAL A 164 0.46 4.77 -11.69
CA VAL A 164 -0.76 3.96 -11.51
C VAL A 164 -1.80 4.19 -12.61
N GLU A 165 -1.85 5.39 -13.18
CA GLU A 165 -2.76 5.72 -14.27
C GLU A 165 -2.49 4.91 -15.55
N GLU A 166 -1.26 4.42 -15.76
CA GLU A 166 -0.92 3.55 -16.90
C GLU A 166 -1.63 2.18 -16.80
N ASP A 167 -1.94 1.71 -15.58
CA ASP A 167 -2.63 0.44 -15.31
C ASP A 167 -4.17 0.58 -15.28
N ILE A 168 -4.69 1.82 -15.22
CA ILE A 168 -6.13 2.11 -15.19
C ILE A 168 -6.63 2.36 -16.61
N THR A 169 -7.36 1.39 -17.15
CA THR A 169 -7.93 1.48 -18.50
C THR A 169 -9.43 1.82 -18.47
N SER A 170 -10.01 2.16 -19.63
CA SER A 170 -11.45 2.43 -19.76
C SER A 170 -12.34 1.25 -19.39
N ASN A 171 -11.83 0.02 -19.48
CA ASN A 171 -12.51 -1.18 -19.02
C ASN A 171 -11.88 -1.67 -17.71
N PRO A 172 -12.55 -1.53 -16.55
CA PRO A 172 -11.98 -1.94 -15.27
C PRO A 172 -11.67 -3.45 -15.18
N ARG A 173 -12.29 -4.28 -16.04
CA ARG A 173 -11.98 -5.72 -16.14
C ARG A 173 -10.69 -6.04 -16.89
N SER A 174 -10.09 -5.08 -17.57
CA SER A 174 -8.79 -5.22 -18.24
C SER A 174 -7.62 -4.89 -17.31
N THR A 175 -7.89 -4.45 -16.09
CA THR A 175 -6.88 -3.98 -15.15
C THR A 175 -6.21 -5.14 -14.41
N SER A 176 -5.00 -4.89 -13.88
CA SER A 176 -4.25 -5.85 -13.05
C SER A 176 -5.01 -6.25 -11.78
N PHE A 177 -5.69 -5.29 -11.15
CA PHE A 177 -6.60 -5.45 -9.99
C PHE A 177 -7.64 -6.54 -10.26
N TYR A 178 -8.35 -6.47 -11.40
CA TYR A 178 -9.36 -7.47 -11.75
C TYR A 178 -8.73 -8.86 -11.91
N ARG A 179 -7.56 -8.94 -12.56
CA ARG A 179 -6.82 -10.20 -12.72
C ARG A 179 -6.37 -10.77 -11.38
N ALA A 180 -5.82 -9.95 -10.49
CA ALA A 180 -5.45 -10.35 -9.13
C ALA A 180 -6.64 -10.92 -8.36
N MET A 181 -7.82 -10.31 -8.54
CA MET A 181 -9.06 -10.78 -7.93
C MET A 181 -9.50 -12.14 -8.49
N GLN A 182 -9.36 -12.38 -9.80
CA GLN A 182 -9.61 -13.71 -10.40
C GLN A 182 -8.63 -14.77 -9.91
N MET A 183 -7.38 -14.39 -9.62
CA MET A 183 -6.30 -15.30 -9.23
C MET A 183 -6.28 -15.66 -7.75
N SER A 184 -6.86 -14.80 -6.91
CA SER A 184 -7.00 -14.99 -5.46
C SER A 184 -7.90 -16.20 -5.17
N GLN A 185 -8.14 -16.54 -3.90
CA GLN A 185 -9.09 -17.57 -3.42
C GLN A 185 -10.42 -16.95 -2.95
N GLY A 186 -10.41 -15.64 -2.74
CA GLY A 186 -11.55 -14.86 -2.33
C GLY A 186 -11.18 -13.41 -2.14
N VAL A 187 -12.18 -12.60 -1.80
CA VAL A 187 -12.05 -11.17 -1.53
C VAL A 187 -12.26 -10.95 -0.03
N LEU A 188 -11.29 -10.27 0.60
CA LEU A 188 -11.42 -9.75 1.95
C LEU A 188 -11.83 -8.28 1.85
N LEU A 189 -13.09 -7.98 2.22
CA LEU A 189 -13.57 -6.61 2.37
C LEU A 189 -13.23 -6.10 3.78
N VAL A 190 -12.35 -5.11 3.86
CA VAL A 190 -12.00 -4.45 5.14
C VAL A 190 -12.88 -3.23 5.33
N LEU A 191 -13.74 -3.28 6.35
CA LEU A 191 -14.70 -2.23 6.65
C LEU A 191 -14.21 -1.33 7.78
N ASP A 192 -14.23 -0.02 7.52
CA ASP A 192 -14.16 0.99 8.57
C ASP A 192 -15.53 1.20 9.23
N SER A 193 -15.54 1.92 10.36
CA SER A 193 -16.76 2.21 11.11
C SER A 193 -17.83 3.00 10.35
N ALA A 194 -17.47 3.66 9.25
CA ALA A 194 -18.37 4.46 8.41
C ALA A 194 -18.86 3.72 7.15
N GLY A 195 -18.40 2.48 6.95
CA GLY A 195 -18.64 1.70 5.74
C GLY A 195 -18.13 2.42 4.48
N THR A 196 -17.01 3.13 4.55
CA THR A 196 -16.49 3.92 3.42
C THR A 196 -16.25 3.10 2.14
N PRO A 197 -15.81 1.82 2.17
CA PRO A 197 -15.69 1.01 0.96
C PRO A 197 -16.97 1.03 0.09
N PHE A 198 -18.16 0.94 0.70
CA PHE A 198 -19.45 0.98 -0.01
C PHE A 198 -19.76 2.31 -0.71
N LYS A 199 -18.94 3.36 -0.50
CA LYS A 199 -19.08 4.69 -1.11
C LYS A 199 -17.99 4.99 -2.14
N ARG A 200 -17.04 4.06 -2.34
CA ARG A 200 -15.86 4.25 -3.20
C ARG A 200 -16.04 3.44 -4.47
N ILE A 201 -15.99 4.10 -5.63
CA ILE A 201 -16.31 3.47 -6.91
C ILE A 201 -15.48 2.22 -7.21
N TRP A 202 -14.19 2.22 -6.88
CA TRP A 202 -13.30 1.07 -7.05
C TRP A 202 -13.69 -0.10 -6.13
N CYS A 203 -13.99 0.19 -4.86
CA CYS A 203 -14.47 -0.83 -3.91
C CYS A 203 -15.84 -1.38 -4.34
N CYS A 204 -16.80 -0.52 -4.72
CA CYS A 204 -18.09 -0.95 -5.26
C CYS A 204 -17.93 -1.87 -6.48
N PHE A 205 -16.98 -1.55 -7.37
CA PHE A 205 -16.66 -2.42 -8.50
C PHE A 205 -16.14 -3.79 -8.01
N GLU A 206 -15.13 -3.82 -7.15
CA GLU A 206 -14.55 -5.05 -6.58
C GLU A 206 -15.62 -5.92 -5.90
N GLU A 207 -16.46 -5.32 -5.06
CA GLU A 207 -17.59 -5.98 -4.39
C GLU A 207 -18.62 -6.53 -5.39
N SER A 208 -18.97 -5.74 -6.43
CA SER A 208 -19.91 -6.19 -7.46
C SER A 208 -19.37 -7.39 -8.24
N ILE A 209 -18.07 -7.42 -8.50
CA ILE A 209 -17.43 -8.55 -9.14
C ILE A 209 -17.38 -9.74 -8.17
N ALA A 210 -17.01 -9.54 -6.90
CA ALA A 210 -16.98 -10.61 -5.90
C ALA A 210 -18.36 -11.28 -5.73
N ALA A 211 -19.44 -10.50 -5.76
CA ALA A 211 -20.81 -10.99 -5.63
C ALA A 211 -21.33 -11.71 -6.90
N THR A 212 -20.76 -11.43 -8.07
CA THR A 212 -21.21 -12.00 -9.36
C THR A 212 -20.31 -13.11 -9.86
N LEU A 213 -19.07 -13.19 -9.42
CA LEU A 213 -18.19 -14.31 -9.73
C LEU A 213 -18.70 -15.57 -9.05
N SER A 214 -19.07 -16.55 -9.87
CA SER A 214 -19.22 -17.92 -9.39
C SER A 214 -17.83 -18.46 -9.05
N TRP A 215 -17.45 -18.37 -7.79
CA TRP A 215 -16.18 -18.91 -7.31
C TRP A 215 -16.19 -20.43 -7.48
N LYS A 216 -15.53 -20.93 -8.53
CA LYS A 216 -15.32 -22.37 -8.70
C LYS A 216 -14.25 -22.77 -7.69
N GLY A 217 -14.67 -23.02 -6.45
CA GLY A 217 -13.79 -23.41 -5.36
C GLY A 217 -12.97 -24.63 -5.75
N GLN A 218 -11.66 -24.44 -5.92
CA GLN A 218 -10.72 -25.46 -5.52
C GLN A 218 -10.44 -25.20 -4.05
N ILE A 219 -11.23 -25.87 -3.20
CA ILE A 219 -10.87 -26.08 -1.81
C ILE A 219 -9.59 -26.92 -1.88
N ALA A 220 -8.48 -26.34 -1.41
CA ALA A 220 -7.23 -27.08 -1.23
C ALA A 220 -7.42 -28.15 -0.15
#